data_AF-A0A2D6M7P6-F1
#
_entry.id   AF-A0A2D6M7P6-F1
#
_cell.length_a   1.000
_cell.length_b   1.000
_cell.length_c   1.000
_cell.angle_alpha   90.00
_cell.angle_beta   90.00
_cell.angle_gamma   90.00
#
_symmetry.space_group_name_H-M   'P 1'
#
loop_
_entity.id
_entity.type
_entity.pdbx_description
1 polymer ?
#
loop_
_entity_poly.entity_id
_entity_poly.type
_entity_poly.pdbx_seq_one_letter_code
_entity_poly.pdbx_strand_id
1 'polypeptide(L)'
;MNWFHLANIDSVFDQAGELETLNTLRKIKDMTTQTQRGAKHMIIQFKDRYRDDSEICNLLDKAAFYSPDSPNKVKVLIENIIHHLMTAIIEKRNKEKSEIFTQKGLL
;
A
#
# COMPACT_ATOMS: atom_id res chain seq x y z
N MET A 1 20.52 -12.22 2.26
CA MET A 1 19.44 -13.20 2.45
C MET A 1 18.12 -12.45 2.41
N ASN A 2 17.27 -12.65 1.40
CA ASN A 2 15.90 -12.15 1.41
C ASN A 2 14.98 -13.29 0.94
N TRP A 3 14.58 -14.10 1.92
CA TRP A 3 13.56 -15.12 1.75
C TRP A 3 12.20 -14.48 2.04
N PHE A 4 11.54 -13.96 1.02
CA PHE A 4 10.09 -13.85 0.98
C PHE A 4 9.65 -14.15 -0.45
N HIS A 5 9.20 -15.38 -0.65
CA HIS A 5 8.65 -15.88 -1.91
C HIS A 5 7.41 -15.06 -2.30
N LEU A 6 7.52 -14.36 -3.43
CA LEU A 6 6.67 -14.57 -4.61
C LEU A 6 5.14 -14.65 -4.43
N ALA A 7 4.54 -14.04 -3.41
CA ALA A 7 3.16 -13.58 -3.61
C ALA A 7 3.26 -12.47 -4.66
N ASN A 8 2.75 -12.72 -5.87
CA ASN A 8 2.67 -11.67 -6.88
C ASN A 8 1.87 -10.53 -6.24
N ILE A 9 2.42 -9.33 -6.09
CA ILE A 9 1.73 -8.21 -5.43
C ILE A 9 0.35 -8.01 -6.08
N ASP A 10 0.26 -8.18 -7.41
CA ASP A 10 -1.01 -8.10 -8.12
C ASP A 10 -2.02 -9.18 -7.71
N SER A 11 -1.56 -10.36 -7.27
CA SER A 11 -2.42 -11.43 -6.75
C SER A 11 -2.88 -11.21 -5.30
N VAL A 12 -2.16 -10.40 -4.52
CA VAL A 12 -2.62 -10.01 -3.18
C VAL A 12 -3.65 -8.88 -3.28
N PHE A 13 -3.44 -7.92 -4.17
CA PHE A 13 -4.38 -6.82 -4.44
C PHE A 13 -5.40 -7.20 -5.52
N ASP A 14 -5.99 -8.40 -5.46
CA ASP A 14 -6.86 -8.94 -6.51
C ASP A 14 -8.29 -8.37 -6.50
N GLN A 15 -8.70 -7.66 -5.43
CA GLN A 15 -9.99 -6.98 -5.40
C GLN A 15 -9.92 -5.62 -6.11
N ALA A 16 -10.99 -5.21 -6.79
CA ALA A 16 -11.01 -4.00 -7.62
C ALA A 16 -10.50 -2.73 -6.90
N GLY A 17 -10.89 -2.53 -5.64
CA GLY A 17 -10.44 -1.39 -4.83
C GLY A 17 -8.96 -1.50 -4.39
N GLU A 18 -8.47 -2.71 -4.14
CA GLU A 18 -7.08 -2.97 -3.78
C GLU A 18 -6.15 -2.74 -5.00
N LEU A 19 -6.54 -3.24 -6.18
CA LEU A 19 -5.83 -3.03 -7.44
C LEU A 19 -5.74 -1.54 -7.79
N GLU A 20 -6.81 -0.78 -7.58
CA GLU A 20 -6.83 0.68 -7.77
C GLU A 20 -5.84 1.39 -6.83
N THR A 21 -5.80 0.97 -5.56
CA THR A 21 -4.83 1.43 -4.56
C THR A 21 -3.39 1.14 -5.00
N LEU A 22 -3.10 -0.09 -5.42
CA LEU A 22 -1.76 -0.49 -5.86
C LEU A 22 -1.30 0.31 -7.09
N ASN A 23 -2.19 0.48 -8.06
CA ASN A 23 -1.91 1.25 -9.27
C ASN A 23 -1.65 2.73 -8.96
N THR A 24 -2.38 3.30 -8.00
CA THR A 24 -2.16 4.68 -7.55
C THR A 24 -0.80 4.83 -6.88
N LEU A 25 -0.42 3.90 -5.99
CA LEU A 25 0.88 3.90 -5.33
C LEU A 25 2.03 3.75 -6.34
N ARG A 26 1.90 2.85 -7.33
CA ARG A 26 2.87 2.72 -8.44
C ARG A 26 3.00 4.02 -9.24
N LYS A 27 1.87 4.66 -9.58
CA LYS A 27 1.88 5.95 -10.28
C LYS A 27 2.57 7.05 -9.48
N ILE A 28 2.35 7.12 -8.16
CA ILE A 28 3.07 8.04 -7.28
C ILE A 28 4.58 7.77 -7.35
N LYS A 29 4.98 6.50 -7.24
CA LYS A 29 6.39 6.09 -7.32
C LYS A 29 7.04 6.55 -8.62
N ASP A 30 6.35 6.39 -9.75
CA ASP A 30 6.88 6.75 -11.07
C ASP A 30 6.88 8.27 -11.30
N MET A 31 5.87 8.99 -10.81
CA MET A 31 5.79 10.45 -10.95
C MET A 31 6.82 11.20 -10.12
N THR A 32 7.33 10.63 -9.01
CA THR A 32 8.37 11.28 -8.20
C THR A 32 9.64 11.62 -8.97
N THR A 33 9.97 10.87 -10.04
CA THR A 33 11.12 11.17 -10.90
C THR A 33 10.80 12.11 -12.05
N GLN A 34 9.51 12.32 -12.38
CA GLN A 34 9.08 13.11 -13.53
C GLN A 34 8.64 14.52 -13.12
N THR A 35 7.76 14.63 -12.11
CA THR A 35 7.20 15.91 -11.66
C THR A 35 7.00 15.92 -10.14
N GLN A 36 7.93 16.55 -9.43
CA GLN A 36 7.91 16.62 -7.96
C GLN A 36 6.60 17.23 -7.42
N ARG A 37 6.04 18.24 -8.10
CA ARG A 37 4.75 18.86 -7.75
C ARG A 37 3.56 17.92 -8.01
N GLY A 38 3.62 17.13 -9.08
CA GLY A 38 2.56 16.17 -9.44
C GLY A 38 2.49 15.01 -8.45
N ALA A 39 3.64 14.45 -8.07
CA ALA A 39 3.73 13.40 -7.06
C ALA A 39 3.17 13.86 -5.72
N LYS A 40 3.56 15.03 -5.23
CA LYS A 40 3.04 15.61 -3.97
C LYS A 40 1.51 15.76 -3.99
N HIS A 41 0.95 16.24 -5.09
CA HIS A 41 -0.50 16.42 -5.21
C HIS A 41 -1.25 15.08 -5.14
N MET A 42 -0.76 14.05 -5.85
CA MET A 42 -1.37 12.72 -5.78
C MET A 42 -1.25 12.09 -4.39
N ILE A 43 -0.11 12.27 -3.70
CA ILE A 43 0.05 11.77 -2.33
C ILE A 43 -1.00 12.39 -1.40
N ILE A 44 -1.23 13.70 -1.51
CA ILE A 44 -2.24 14.40 -0.70
C ILE A 44 -3.66 13.88 -1.00
N GLN A 45 -4.01 13.72 -2.29
CA GLN A 45 -5.32 13.19 -2.69
C GLN A 45 -5.53 11.74 -2.21
N PHE A 46 -4.49 10.92 -2.31
CA PHE A 46 -4.55 9.52 -1.89
C PHE A 46 -4.69 9.38 -0.36
N LYS A 47 -4.09 10.30 0.41
CA LYS A 47 -4.17 10.31 1.87
C LYS A 47 -5.59 10.37 2.42
N ASP A 48 -6.50 11.07 1.75
CA ASP A 48 -7.90 11.16 2.19
C ASP A 48 -8.59 9.79 2.22
N ARG A 49 -8.13 8.82 1.41
CA ARG A 49 -8.66 7.44 1.39
C ARG A 49 -8.21 6.58 2.58
N TYR A 50 -7.16 7.01 3.27
CA TYR A 50 -6.52 6.32 4.40
C TYR A 50 -6.45 7.20 5.65
N ARG A 51 -7.36 8.18 5.78
CA ARG A 51 -7.36 9.12 6.90
C ARG A 51 -7.44 8.43 8.27
N ASP A 52 -8.14 7.30 8.33
CA ASP A 52 -8.34 6.52 9.56
C ASP A 52 -7.17 5.58 9.86
N ASP A 53 -6.27 5.34 8.89
CA ASP A 53 -5.06 4.54 9.06
C ASP A 53 -3.88 5.46 9.41
N SER A 54 -3.61 5.60 10.72
CA SER A 54 -2.57 6.51 11.21
C SER A 54 -1.17 6.17 10.71
N GLU A 55 -0.86 4.90 10.44
CA GLU A 55 0.46 4.49 9.97
C GLU A 55 0.66 4.88 8.50
N ILE A 56 -0.31 4.53 7.65
CA ILE A 56 -0.29 4.89 6.23
C ILE A 56 -0.33 6.42 6.07
N CYS A 57 -1.17 7.11 6.84
CA CYS A 57 -1.27 8.57 6.81
C CYS A 57 0.08 9.23 7.16
N ASN A 58 0.77 8.74 8.20
CA ASN A 58 2.10 9.22 8.59
C ASN A 58 3.17 8.97 7.50
N LEU A 59 3.12 7.81 6.84
CA LEU A 59 4.04 7.50 5.73
C LEU A 59 3.79 8.38 4.51
N LEU A 60 2.52 8.65 4.19
CA LEU A 60 2.12 9.56 3.12
C LEU A 60 2.53 11.01 3.40
N ASP A 61 2.40 11.49 4.65
CA ASP A 61 2.85 12.83 5.01
C ASP A 61 4.37 12.99 4.88
N LYS A 62 5.14 11.98 5.30
CA LYS A 62 6.59 11.93 5.04
C LYS A 62 6.90 11.92 3.55
N ALA A 63 6.15 11.16 2.75
CA ALA A 63 6.33 11.09 1.31
C ALA A 63 6.05 12.44 0.63
N ALA A 64 4.98 13.13 1.02
CA ALA A 64 4.63 14.46 0.52
C ALA A 64 5.69 15.50 0.88
N PHE A 65 6.29 15.39 2.07
CA PHE A 65 7.38 16.25 2.52
C PHE A 65 8.66 16.02 1.71
N TYR A 66 9.08 14.77 1.50
CA TYR A 66 10.32 14.44 0.76
C TYR A 66 10.21 14.53 -0.76
N SER A 67 8.99 14.62 -1.32
CA SER A 67 8.76 14.67 -2.77
C SER A 67 9.56 15.73 -3.54
N PRO A 68 9.84 16.94 -3.00
CA PRO A 68 10.66 17.94 -3.68
C PRO A 68 12.17 17.66 -3.61
N ASP A 69 12.64 17.08 -2.50
CA ASP A 69 14.09 17.08 -2.20
C ASP A 69 14.73 15.70 -2.34
N SER A 70 13.95 14.63 -2.29
CA SER A 70 14.48 13.27 -2.22
C SER A 70 13.53 12.24 -2.82
N PRO A 71 13.46 12.13 -4.17
CA PRO A 71 12.58 11.18 -4.85
C PRO A 71 12.85 9.73 -4.46
N ASN A 72 14.10 9.36 -4.19
CA ASN A 72 14.44 8.02 -3.70
C ASN A 72 13.84 7.71 -2.33
N LYS A 73 13.80 8.69 -1.40
CA LYS A 73 13.11 8.50 -0.11
C LYS A 73 11.62 8.30 -0.31
N VAL A 74 11.00 9.03 -1.24
CA VAL A 74 9.58 8.82 -1.56
C VAL A 74 9.34 7.41 -2.10
N LYS A 75 10.16 6.91 -3.02
CA LYS A 75 10.03 5.54 -3.54
C LYS A 75 10.05 4.49 -2.42
N VAL A 76 11.00 4.60 -1.49
CA VAL A 76 11.11 3.71 -0.33
C VAL A 76 9.86 3.81 0.56
N LEU A 77 9.36 5.03 0.82
CA LEU A 77 8.15 5.21 1.62
C LEU A 77 6.91 4.59 0.95
N ILE A 78 6.78 4.74 -0.36
CA ILE A 78 5.70 4.11 -1.13
C ILE A 78 5.81 2.58 -1.10
N GLU A 79 7.02 2.02 -1.19
CA GLU A 79 7.24 0.57 -1.05
C GLU A 79 6.86 0.08 0.35
N ASN A 80 7.18 0.84 1.41
CA ASN A 80 6.76 0.52 2.77
C ASN A 80 5.23 0.54 2.93
N ILE A 81 4.54 1.50 2.30
CA ILE A 81 3.07 1.55 2.30
C ILE A 81 2.48 0.33 1.59
N ILE A 82 3.00 -0.02 0.41
CA ILE A 82 2.57 -1.23 -0.32
C ILE A 82 2.76 -2.47 0.56
N HIS A 83 3.90 -2.58 1.25
CA HIS A 83 4.18 -3.70 2.15
C HIS A 83 3.19 -3.76 3.32
N HIS A 84 2.95 -2.65 4.00
CA HIS A 84 2.00 -2.58 5.11
C HIS A 84 0.59 -3.02 4.69
N LEU A 85 0.11 -2.50 3.56
CA LEU A 85 -1.19 -2.87 3.00
C LEU A 85 -1.27 -4.36 2.61
N MET A 86 -0.22 -4.87 1.97
CA MET A 86 -0.15 -6.28 1.57
C MET A 86 -0.26 -7.20 2.78
N THR A 87 0.45 -6.89 3.86
CA THR A 87 0.38 -7.65 5.13
C THR A 87 -1.02 -7.62 5.73
N ALA A 88 -1.64 -6.44 5.82
CA ALA A 88 -2.99 -6.30 6.35
C ALA A 88 -4.03 -7.09 5.54
N ILE A 89 -3.92 -7.10 4.21
CA ILE A 89 -4.80 -7.88 3.32
C ILE A 89 -4.63 -9.38 3.58
N ILE A 90 -3.39 -9.86 3.67
CA ILE A 90 -3.08 -11.28 3.92
C ILE A 90 -3.63 -11.70 5.30
N GLU A 91 -3.41 -10.91 6.35
CA GLU A 91 -3.89 -11.18 7.70
C GLU A 91 -5.41 -11.24 7.76
N LYS A 92 -6.09 -10.27 7.13
CA LYS A 92 -7.56 -10.24 7.04
C LYS A 92 -8.10 -11.50 6.38
N ARG A 93 -7.55 -11.89 5.22
CA ARG A 93 -7.98 -13.10 4.49
C ARG A 93 -7.70 -14.38 5.27
N ASN A 94 -6.58 -14.45 5.99
CA ASN A 94 -6.26 -15.60 6.83
C ASN A 94 -7.25 -15.73 7.98
N LYS A 95 -7.67 -14.61 8.58
CA LYS A 95 -8.70 -14.58 9.62
C LYS A 95 -10.06 -15.05 9.08
N GLU A 96 -10.50 -14.53 7.94
CA GLU A 96 -11.75 -14.94 7.29
C GLU A 96 -11.76 -16.44 6.96
N LYS A 97 -10.65 -16.99 6.45
CA LYS A 97 -10.50 -18.43 6.19
C LYS A 97 -10.59 -19.27 7.47
N SER A 98 -9.98 -18.80 8.56
CA SER A 98 -10.04 -19.48 9.86
C SER A 98 -11.46 -19.52 10.40
N GLU A 99 -12.20 -18.41 10.29
CA GLU A 99 -13.59 -18.30 10.75
C GLU A 99 -14.53 -19.24 9.97
N ILE A 100 -14.34 -19.37 8.64
CA ILE A 100 -15.08 -20.31 7.80
C ILE A 100 -14.81 -21.77 8.21
N PHE A 101 -13.56 -22.11 8.54
CA PHE A 101 -13.19 -23.46 8.95
C PHE A 101 -13.82 -23.85 10.30
N THR A 102 -13.83 -22.93 11.28
CA THR A 102 -14.48 -23.16 12.58
C THR A 102 -15.99 -23.37 12.45
N GLN A 103 -16.67 -22.66 11.55
CA GLN A 103 -18.12 -22.84 11.33
C GLN A 103 -18.46 -24.15 10.59
N LYS A 104 -17.59 -24.63 9.68
CA LYS A 104 -17.83 -25.86 8.91
C LYS A 104 -17.39 -27.14 9.63
N GLY A 105 -16.54 -27.06 10.65
CA GLY A 105 -16.09 -28.20 11.46
C GLY A 105 -16.96 -28.51 12.69
N LEU A 106 -18.09 -27.82 12.85
CA LEU A 106 -19.04 -27.99 13.96
C LEU A 106 -20.36 -28.66 13.54
N LEU A 107 -20.40 -29.33 12.38
CA LEU A 107 -21.52 -30.15 11.92
C LEU A 107 -21.17 -31.64 12.02
#